data_AF-A0A662BP19-F1
#
_entry.id   AF-A0A662BP19-F1
#
_cell.length_a   1.000
_cell.length_b   1.000
_cell.length_c   1.000
_cell.angle_alpha   90.00
_cell.angle_beta   90.00
_cell.angle_gamma   90.00
#
_symmetry.space_group_name_H-M   'P 1'
#
loop_
_entity.id
_entity.type
_entity.pdbx_description
1 polymer ?
#
loop_
_entity_poly.entity_id
_entity_poly.type
_entity_poly.pdbx_seq_one_letter_code
_entity_poly.pdbx_strand_id
1 'polypeptide(L)'
;MTEDVKKLWGEELAWIKDDELRAKTAKCWELALERSVLSADDLNVIPFTLLVPDLKVSFMAHKRSVAHIAKDAGNQMNKFYKDDLPVNMDVLISGAILA
;
A
#
# COMPACT_ATOMS: atom_id res chain seq x y z
N MET A 1 -12.93 -2.67 8.21
CA MET A 1 -11.57 -2.16 8.41
C MET A 1 -11.30 -2.13 9.90
N THR A 2 -10.35 -2.95 10.35
CA THR A 2 -9.85 -2.93 11.73
C THR A 2 -9.07 -1.65 12.02
N GLU A 3 -8.91 -1.29 13.30
CA GLU A 3 -8.13 -0.12 13.70
C GLU A 3 -6.65 -0.25 13.29
N ASP A 4 -6.09 -1.46 13.30
CA ASP A 4 -4.71 -1.70 12.88
C ASP A 4 -4.51 -1.41 11.39
N VAL A 5 -5.39 -1.91 10.53
CA VAL A 5 -5.32 -1.61 9.09
C VAL A 5 -5.53 -0.12 8.84
N LYS A 6 -6.42 0.52 9.60
CA LYS A 6 -6.65 1.98 9.51
C LYS A 6 -5.40 2.78 9.91
N LYS A 7 -4.68 2.37 10.97
CA LYS A 7 -3.41 3.00 11.37
C LYS A 7 -2.32 2.82 10.32
N LEU A 8 -2.26 1.66 9.67
CA LEU A 8 -1.24 1.37 8.67
C LEU A 8 -1.49 2.09 7.34
N TRP A 9 -2.74 2.07 6.86
CA TRP A 9 -3.09 2.40 5.47
C TRP A 9 -4.29 3.34 5.30
N GLY A 10 -4.82 3.93 6.38
CA GLY A 10 -6.07 4.69 6.32
C GLY A 10 -6.07 5.83 5.30
N GLU A 11 -4.94 6.51 5.13
CA GLU A 11 -4.78 7.58 4.15
C GLU A 11 -4.70 7.04 2.71
N GLU A 12 -3.85 6.05 2.45
CA GLU A 12 -3.66 5.47 1.12
C GLU A 12 -4.90 4.69 0.64
N LEU A 13 -5.58 3.96 1.52
CA LEU A 13 -6.83 3.28 1.21
C LEU A 13 -7.93 4.27 0.80
N ALA A 14 -7.96 5.46 1.39
CA ALA A 14 -8.95 6.49 1.05
C ALA A 14 -8.77 7.03 -0.38
N TRP A 15 -7.62 6.80 -1.03
CA TRP A 15 -7.42 7.17 -2.42
C TRP A 15 -8.14 6.25 -3.41
N ILE A 16 -8.44 5.02 -3.01
CA ILE A 16 -9.24 4.08 -3.80
C ILE A 16 -10.70 4.51 -3.72
N LYS A 17 -11.28 4.93 -4.84
CA LYS A 17 -12.65 5.45 -4.90
C LYS A 17 -13.70 4.35 -4.99
N ASP A 18 -13.38 3.25 -5.66
CA ASP A 18 -14.19 2.03 -5.68
C ASP A 18 -14.28 1.43 -4.27
N ASP A 19 -15.47 1.50 -3.67
CA ASP A 19 -15.72 1.05 -2.30
C ASP A 19 -15.49 -0.45 -2.12
N GLU A 20 -15.84 -1.26 -3.12
CA GLU A 20 -15.69 -2.71 -3.06
C GLU A 20 -14.21 -3.11 -3.12
N LEU A 21 -13.46 -2.51 -4.05
CA LEU A 21 -12.02 -2.72 -4.18
C LEU A 21 -11.31 -2.27 -2.90
N ARG A 22 -11.61 -1.07 -2.39
CA ARG A 22 -11.04 -0.55 -1.14
C ARG A 22 -11.29 -1.49 0.03
N ALA A 23 -12.52 -1.99 0.18
CA ALA A 23 -12.87 -2.93 1.23
C ALA A 23 -12.10 -4.25 1.09
N LYS A 24 -11.96 -4.79 -0.13
CA LYS A 24 -11.19 -6.01 -0.41
C LYS A 24 -9.70 -5.82 -0.12
N THR A 25 -9.12 -4.69 -0.53
CA THR A 25 -7.71 -4.36 -0.24
C THR A 25 -7.44 -4.29 1.25
N ALA A 26 -8.31 -3.62 2.01
CA ALA A 26 -8.22 -3.60 3.46
C ALA A 26 -8.36 -5.02 4.04
N LYS A 27 -9.28 -5.84 3.51
CA LYS A 27 -9.52 -7.20 3.99
C LYS A 27 -8.32 -8.13 3.80
N CYS A 28 -7.56 -7.98 2.72
CA CYS A 28 -6.31 -8.71 2.52
C CYS A 28 -5.30 -8.41 3.63
N TRP A 29 -5.18 -7.15 4.04
CA TRP A 29 -4.32 -6.74 5.16
C TRP A 29 -4.83 -7.22 6.51
N GLU A 30 -6.15 -7.17 6.74
CA GLU A 30 -6.76 -7.75 7.96
C GLU A 30 -6.41 -9.25 8.08
N LEU A 31 -6.55 -10.00 6.98
CA LEU A 31 -6.25 -11.43 6.95
C LEU A 31 -4.75 -11.72 7.12
N ALA A 32 -3.89 -10.88 6.56
CA ALA A 32 -2.44 -11.01 6.71
C ALA A 32 -2.02 -10.80 8.17
N LEU A 33 -2.57 -9.78 8.84
CA LEU A 33 -2.32 -9.53 10.27
C LEU A 33 -2.88 -10.65 11.16
N GLU A 34 -4.09 -11.14 10.88
CA GLU A 34 -4.70 -12.26 11.61
C GLU A 34 -3.83 -13.53 11.59
N ARG A 35 -3.13 -13.77 10.48
CA ARG A 35 -2.27 -14.95 10.28
C ARG A 35 -0.81 -14.72 10.64
N SER A 36 -0.44 -13.48 10.96
CA SER A 36 0.93 -13.09 11.24
C SER A 36 1.26 -13.27 12.72
N VAL A 37 2.52 -13.60 13.02
CA VAL A 37 3.05 -13.49 14.39
C VAL A 37 3.46 -12.06 14.75
N LEU A 38 3.54 -11.18 13.75
CA LEU A 38 3.88 -9.77 13.87
C LEU A 38 2.62 -8.92 13.99
N SER A 39 2.65 -7.99 14.94
CA SER A 39 1.63 -6.95 15.11
C SER A 39 1.81 -5.80 14.12
N ALA A 40 0.81 -4.93 14.00
CA ALA A 40 0.92 -3.71 13.20
C ALA A 40 2.03 -2.77 13.68
N ASP A 41 2.29 -2.71 14.98
CA ASP A 41 3.37 -1.89 15.55
C ASP A 41 4.75 -2.45 15.16
N ASP A 42 4.92 -3.78 15.13
CA ASP A 42 6.16 -4.43 14.67
C ASP A 42 6.49 -4.02 13.23
N LEU A 43 5.50 -3.93 12.34
CA LEU A 43 5.71 -3.55 10.93
C LEU A 43 6.26 -2.13 10.75
N ASN A 44 6.11 -1.27 11.76
CA ASN A 44 6.66 0.08 11.74
C ASN A 44 8.13 0.14 12.18
N VAL A 45 8.66 -0.92 12.81
CA VAL A 45 10.02 -0.93 13.37
C VAL A 45 10.94 -1.96 12.71
N ILE A 46 10.43 -3.09 12.23
CA ILE A 46 11.26 -4.10 11.56
C ILE A 46 11.79 -3.57 10.22
N PRO A 47 13.01 -3.95 9.81
CA PRO A 47 13.53 -3.57 8.49
C PRO A 47 12.70 -4.22 7.37
N PHE A 48 12.55 -3.53 6.24
CA PHE A 48 11.79 -4.09 5.11
C PHE A 48 12.49 -5.28 4.43
N THR A 49 13.79 -5.46 4.65
CA THR A 49 14.57 -6.59 4.15
C THR A 49 15.68 -6.98 5.12
N LEU A 50 15.99 -8.28 5.18
CA LEU A 50 17.11 -8.83 5.95
C LEU A 50 18.40 -8.93 5.13
N LEU A 51 18.33 -8.69 3.81
CA LEU A 51 19.48 -8.81 2.91
C LEU A 51 20.44 -7.62 3.00
N VAL A 52 20.03 -6.54 3.66
CA VAL A 52 20.84 -5.34 3.87
C VAL A 52 21.16 -5.22 5.35
N PRO A 53 22.45 -5.33 5.75
CA PRO A 53 22.85 -5.17 7.15
C PRO A 53 22.50 -3.79 7.71
N ASP A 54 22.09 -3.74 8.98
CA ASP A 54 21.79 -2.52 9.75
C ASP A 54 20.80 -1.54 9.07
N LEU A 55 19.89 -2.07 8.25
CA LEU A 55 18.91 -1.28 7.53
C LEU A 55 17.91 -0.62 8.50
N LYS A 56 17.81 0.71 8.42
CA LYS A 56 16.92 1.53 9.27
C LYS A 56 15.57 1.83 8.64
N VAL A 57 15.35 1.45 7.38
CA VAL A 57 14.09 1.69 6.67
C VAL A 57 13.12 0.57 7.04
N SER A 58 12.03 0.94 7.71
CA SER A 58 11.04 -0.03 8.16
C SER A 58 10.22 -0.63 7.02
N PHE A 59 9.62 -1.78 7.28
CA PHE A 59 8.69 -2.45 6.35
C PHE A 59 7.60 -1.49 5.87
N MET A 60 6.94 -0.79 6.79
CA MET A 60 5.90 0.18 6.43
C MET A 60 6.44 1.41 5.70
N ALA A 61 7.62 1.94 6.06
CA ALA A 61 8.21 3.06 5.36
C ALA A 61 8.49 2.71 3.88
N HIS A 62 9.02 1.52 3.63
CA HIS A 62 9.25 1.03 2.28
C HIS A 62 7.94 0.88 1.49
N LYS A 63 6.94 0.18 2.05
CA LYS A 63 5.67 -0.06 1.35
C LYS A 63 4.90 1.23 1.06
N ARG A 64 4.88 2.20 1.99
CA ARG A 64 4.32 3.53 1.73
C ARG A 64 5.06 4.24 0.60
N SER A 65 6.39 4.20 0.60
CA SER A 65 7.16 4.78 -0.51
C SER A 65 6.76 4.18 -1.86
N VAL A 66 6.57 2.85 -1.94
CA VAL A 66 6.12 2.17 -3.17
C VAL A 66 4.74 2.66 -3.59
N ALA A 67 3.77 2.75 -2.68
CA ALA A 67 2.42 3.23 -2.98
C ALA A 67 2.39 4.67 -3.50
N HIS A 68 3.15 5.57 -2.88
CA HIS A 68 3.23 6.98 -3.30
C HIS A 68 3.91 7.11 -4.67
N ILE A 69 5.03 6.40 -4.90
CA ILE A 69 5.71 6.38 -6.22
C ILE A 69 4.78 5.85 -7.30
N ALA A 70 4.05 4.75 -7.04
CA ALA A 70 3.10 4.18 -7.99
C ALA A 70 2.00 5.18 -8.35
N LYS A 71 1.38 5.83 -7.33
CA LYS A 71 0.36 6.86 -7.55
C LYS A 71 0.88 8.02 -8.39
N ASP A 72 2.06 8.54 -8.08
CA ASP A 72 2.65 9.66 -8.82
C ASP A 72 2.99 9.28 -10.26
N ALA A 73 3.53 8.08 -10.48
CA ALA A 73 3.77 7.55 -11.81
C ALA A 73 2.47 7.40 -12.61
N GLY A 74 1.42 6.84 -12.01
CA GLY A 74 0.10 6.71 -12.63
C GLY A 74 -0.51 8.06 -13.02
N ASN A 75 -0.34 9.09 -12.18
CA ASN A 75 -0.75 10.46 -12.51
C ASN A 75 0.02 11.03 -13.71
N GLN A 76 1.34 10.80 -13.78
CA GLN A 76 2.12 11.23 -14.95
C GLN A 76 1.69 10.48 -16.21
N MET A 77 1.45 9.17 -16.13
CA MET A 77 0.98 8.38 -17.27
C MET A 77 -0.37 8.91 -17.79
N ASN A 78 -1.34 9.14 -16.91
CA ASN A 78 -2.63 9.70 -17.30
C ASN A 78 -2.51 11.13 -17.87
N LYS A 79 -1.56 11.93 -17.40
CA LYS A 79 -1.28 13.26 -17.96
C LYS A 79 -0.72 13.21 -19.38
N PHE A 80 0.27 12.34 -19.63
CA PHE A 80 1.00 12.31 -20.89
C PHE A 80 0.38 11.38 -21.94
N TYR A 81 -0.14 10.22 -21.53
CA TYR A 81 -0.68 9.20 -22.45
C TYR A 81 -2.21 9.25 -22.57
N LYS A 82 -2.90 9.88 -21.62
CA LYS A 82 -4.35 10.13 -21.69
C LYS A 82 -5.12 8.85 -22.05
N ASP A 83 -5.90 8.89 -23.13
CA ASP A 83 -6.77 7.80 -23.57
C ASP A 83 -6.04 6.72 -24.37
N ASP A 84 -4.80 6.96 -24.81
CA ASP A 84 -4.01 5.98 -25.58
C ASP A 84 -3.41 4.90 -24.67
N LEU A 85 -3.16 5.24 -23.40
CA LEU A 85 -2.73 4.29 -22.36
C LEU A 85 -3.23 4.74 -20.98
N PRO A 86 -4.54 4.59 -20.71
CA PRO A 86 -5.13 5.03 -19.46
C PRO A 86 -4.71 4.10 -18.31
N VAL A 87 -4.41 4.69 -17.16
CA VAL A 87 -4.10 3.99 -15.92
C VAL A 87 -5.29 4.09 -14.97
N ASN A 88 -5.85 2.93 -14.61
CA ASN A 88 -6.85 2.87 -13.55
C ASN A 88 -6.18 3.07 -12.19
N MET A 89 -6.39 4.26 -11.61
CA MET A 89 -5.74 4.66 -10.36
C MET A 89 -6.18 3.82 -9.15
N ASP A 90 -7.44 3.37 -9.09
CA ASP A 90 -7.95 2.56 -7.99
C ASP A 90 -7.28 1.18 -7.98
N VAL A 91 -7.15 0.56 -9.15
CA VAL A 91 -6.46 -0.73 -9.31
C VAL A 91 -4.96 -0.59 -9.06
N LEU A 92 -4.33 0.48 -9.56
CA LEU A 92 -2.90 0.74 -9.34
C LEU A 92 -2.58 0.89 -7.85
N ILE A 93 -3.34 1.73 -7.14
CA ILE A 93 -3.13 2.00 -5.71
C ILE A 93 -3.41 0.74 -4.89
N SER A 94 -4.49 0.01 -5.21
CA SER A 94 -4.78 -1.29 -4.58
C SER A 94 -3.61 -2.27 -4.74
N GLY A 95 -3.10 -2.41 -5.96
CA GLY A 95 -1.94 -3.26 -6.25
C GLY A 95 -0.70 -2.82 -5.48
N ALA A 96 -0.43 -1.52 -5.40
CA ALA A 96 0.75 -0.99 -4.70
C ALA A 96 0.67 -1.15 -3.18
N ILE A 97 -0.52 -1.10 -2.58
CA ILE A 97 -0.73 -1.41 -1.15
C ILE A 97 -0.51 -2.90 -0.87
N LEU A 98 -0.83 -3.77 -1.82
CA LEU A 98 -0.77 -5.24 -1.66
C LEU A 98 0.58 -5.87 -2.04
N ALA A 99 1.38 -5.23 -2.90
CA ALA A 99 2.74 -5.66 -3.26
C ALA A 99 3.70 -5.50 -2.06
#